data_AF-A0A131Y9C6-F1
#
_entry.id   AF-A0A131Y9C6-F1
#
_cell.length_a   1.000
_cell.length_b   1.000
_cell.length_c   1.000
_cell.angle_alpha   90.00
_cell.angle_beta   90.00
_cell.angle_gamma   90.00
#
_symmetry.space_group_name_H-M   'P 1'
#
loop_
_entity.id
_entity.type
_entity.pdbx_description
1 polymer ?
#
loop_
_entity_poly.entity_id
_entity_poly.type
_entity_poly.pdbx_seq_one_letter_code
_entity_poly.pdbx_strand_id
1 'polypeptide(L)'
;SRYPNDLARYPNARITFEHNQGIRERRKMRVNGNLLSSYQRQTVCLLGRVLQSEVSGMSLKLESPDKQVVQVIMKKPIEEPLEGLLEVVGEVTAKLAVVCHSYVLFPPGMSQNFDMETYNRLVELMNERKEHYPTMASC
;
A
#
# COMPACT_ATOMS: atom_id res chain seq x y z
N SER A 1 21.84 11.33 -9.12
CA SER A 1 21.16 11.34 -10.43
C SER A 1 19.79 10.71 -10.26
N ARG A 2 18.86 11.50 -9.71
CA ARG A 2 17.65 12.03 -10.38
C ARG A 2 16.65 10.93 -10.78
N TYR A 3 15.87 10.47 -9.80
CA TYR A 3 14.50 10.08 -10.09
C TYR A 3 13.75 11.37 -10.49
N PRO A 4 13.18 11.46 -11.70
CA PRO A 4 12.38 12.62 -12.08
C PRO A 4 11.16 12.73 -11.16
N ASN A 5 10.61 13.93 -11.01
CA ASN A 5 9.31 14.14 -10.35
C ASN A 5 8.25 13.20 -10.95
N ASP A 6 7.91 12.11 -10.26
CA ASP A 6 6.89 11.13 -10.68
C ASP A 6 5.50 11.77 -10.93
N LEU A 7 5.26 12.95 -10.34
CA LEU A 7 4.05 13.75 -10.52
C LEU A 7 3.82 14.18 -11.98
N ALA A 8 4.87 14.39 -12.77
CA ALA A 8 4.75 14.75 -14.18
C ALA A 8 4.38 13.55 -15.07
N ARG A 9 4.53 12.33 -14.57
CA ARG A 9 4.35 11.11 -15.34
C ARG A 9 2.91 10.60 -15.33
N TYR A 10 2.13 10.95 -14.30
CA TYR A 10 0.74 10.51 -14.13
C TYR A 10 -0.13 11.64 -13.58
N PRO A 11 -0.64 12.54 -14.45
CA PRO A 11 -1.39 13.72 -14.00
C PRO A 11 -2.71 13.39 -13.27
N ASN A 12 -3.19 12.15 -13.40
CA ASN A 12 -4.45 11.70 -12.80
C ASN A 12 -4.24 10.81 -11.55
N ALA A 13 -3.01 10.55 -11.13
CA ALA A 13 -2.76 9.78 -9.91
C ALA A 13 -3.06 10.65 -8.68
N ARG A 14 -3.99 10.22 -7.83
CA ARG A 14 -4.27 10.90 -6.55
C ARG A 14 -3.31 10.38 -5.50
N ILE A 15 -2.46 11.28 -4.99
CA ILE A 15 -1.51 10.97 -3.93
C ILE A 15 -1.81 11.83 -2.71
N THR A 16 -2.09 11.20 -1.59
CA THR A 16 -2.19 11.90 -0.30
C THR A 16 -0.88 11.73 0.46
N PHE A 17 -0.34 12.84 0.96
CA PHE A 17 0.90 12.84 1.72
C PHE A 17 0.66 13.42 3.11
N GLU A 18 0.99 12.66 4.17
CA GLU A 18 1.33 13.27 5.44
C GLU A 18 2.78 13.81 5.38
N HIS A 19 2.99 15.04 5.86
CA HIS A 19 4.28 15.74 5.83
C HIS A 19 5.27 15.15 6.84
N ASN A 20 5.69 13.89 6.64
CA ASN A 20 6.73 13.23 7.41
C ASN A 20 7.85 12.77 6.47
N GLN A 21 8.84 13.64 6.26
CA GLN A 21 9.93 13.45 5.30
C GLN A 21 10.68 12.12 5.51
N GLY A 22 10.83 11.65 6.76
CA GLY A 22 11.49 10.37 7.08
C GLY A 22 10.74 9.11 6.61
N ILE A 23 9.42 9.19 6.39
CA ILE A 23 8.64 8.05 5.87
C ILE A 23 8.84 7.93 4.35
N ARG A 24 9.09 9.02 3.62
CA ARG A 24 9.27 9.00 2.16
C ARG A 24 10.60 8.36 1.73
N GLU A 25 11.64 8.46 2.55
CA GLU A 25 13.00 8.09 2.13
C GLU A 25 13.41 6.64 2.41
N ARG A 26 12.71 5.90 3.27
CA ARG A 26 13.04 4.48 3.53
C ARG A 26 12.29 3.56 2.58
N ARG A 27 12.98 2.57 2.00
CA ARG A 27 12.33 1.47 1.28
C ARG A 27 11.41 0.72 2.24
N LYS A 28 10.14 0.53 1.87
CA LYS A 28 9.16 -0.21 2.68
C LYS A 28 8.96 -1.59 2.08
N MET A 29 8.87 -2.60 2.92
CA MET A 29 8.63 -3.95 2.43
C MET A 29 7.23 -4.03 1.84
N ARG A 30 7.15 -4.54 0.61
CA ARG A 30 5.87 -4.86 -0.03
C ARG A 30 5.37 -6.16 0.57
N VAL A 31 4.11 -6.16 0.99
CA VAL A 31 3.46 -7.29 1.65
C VAL A 31 2.10 -7.57 1.03
N ASN A 32 1.64 -8.81 1.15
CA ASN A 32 0.26 -9.23 0.89
C ASN A 32 -0.45 -9.47 2.24
N GLY A 33 -1.69 -9.96 2.23
CA GLY A 33 -2.48 -10.11 3.45
C GLY A 33 -1.90 -11.13 4.44
N ASN A 34 -1.48 -12.29 3.94
CA ASN A 34 -0.91 -13.36 4.76
C ASN A 34 0.39 -12.95 5.47
N LEU A 35 1.18 -12.09 4.82
CA LEU A 35 2.45 -11.61 5.38
C LEU A 35 2.28 -10.63 6.54
N LEU A 36 1.12 -9.99 6.72
CA LEU A 36 0.92 -8.95 7.75
C LEU A 36 1.28 -9.41 9.17
N SER A 37 1.04 -10.69 9.49
CA SER A 37 1.40 -11.30 10.77
C SER A 37 2.89 -11.16 11.12
N SER A 38 3.77 -11.19 10.11
CA SER A 38 5.23 -11.06 10.25
C SER A 38 5.71 -9.62 10.34
N TYR A 39 4.81 -8.64 10.14
CA TYR A 39 5.15 -7.22 10.05
C TYR A 39 4.38 -6.34 11.05
N GLN A 40 3.80 -6.93 12.10
CA GLN A 40 3.13 -6.15 13.15
C GLN A 40 4.05 -5.06 13.72
N ARG A 41 3.49 -3.87 13.92
CA ARG A 41 4.16 -2.62 14.36
C ARG A 41 5.24 -2.12 13.41
N GLN A 42 5.31 -2.63 12.19
CA GLN A 42 6.23 -2.16 11.15
C GLN A 42 5.47 -1.41 10.05
N THR A 43 6.13 -0.45 9.43
CA THR A 43 5.60 0.25 8.25
C THR A 43 5.85 -0.56 6.99
N VAL A 44 4.79 -0.87 6.25
CA VAL A 44 4.79 -1.69 5.03
C VAL A 44 4.16 -0.95 3.85
N CYS A 45 4.28 -1.54 2.66
CA CYS A 45 3.59 -1.15 1.44
C CYS A 45 2.63 -2.26 1.01
N LEU A 46 1.33 -1.99 1.02
CA LEU A 46 0.26 -2.92 0.65
C LEU A 46 -0.43 -2.42 -0.61
N LEU A 47 -0.49 -3.25 -1.64
CA LEU A 47 -1.29 -2.99 -2.84
C LEU A 47 -2.56 -3.82 -2.78
N GLY A 48 -3.72 -3.26 -3.12
CA GLY A 48 -4.97 -4.02 -3.15
C GLY A 48 -6.07 -3.34 -3.94
N ARG A 49 -7.12 -4.08 -4.26
CA ARG A 49 -8.33 -3.55 -4.90
C ARG A 49 -9.32 -3.11 -3.83
N VAL A 50 -9.84 -1.89 -3.92
CA VAL A 50 -10.84 -1.38 -2.98
C VAL A 50 -12.14 -2.18 -3.14
N LEU A 51 -12.61 -2.78 -2.04
CA LEU A 51 -13.88 -3.51 -2.00
C LEU A 51 -15.01 -2.65 -1.47
N GLN A 52 -14.74 -1.92 -0.38
CA GLN A 52 -15.74 -1.14 0.33
C GLN A 52 -15.07 -0.02 1.13
N SER A 53 -15.65 1.18 1.11
CA SER A 53 -15.34 2.26 2.05
C SER A 53 -16.44 2.37 3.10
N GLU A 54 -16.06 2.65 4.34
CA GLU A 54 -17.02 2.94 5.41
C GLU A 54 -17.66 4.33 5.19
N VAL A 55 -18.90 4.52 5.65
CA VAL A 55 -19.64 5.80 5.55
C VAL A 55 -18.89 6.94 6.22
N SER A 56 -18.21 6.66 7.33
CA SER A 56 -17.39 7.65 8.06
C SER A 56 -16.14 8.09 7.29
N GLY A 57 -15.74 7.35 6.24
CA GLY A 57 -14.47 7.53 5.54
C GLY A 57 -13.23 7.19 6.38
N MET A 58 -13.41 6.68 7.61
CA MET A 58 -12.30 6.39 8.54
C MET A 58 -11.70 5.00 8.33
N SER A 59 -12.35 4.13 7.55
CA SER A 59 -11.79 2.86 7.16
C SER A 59 -12.25 2.42 5.77
N LEU A 60 -11.44 1.56 5.15
CA LEU A 60 -11.78 0.87 3.91
C LEU A 60 -11.28 -0.57 3.94
N LYS A 61 -11.83 -1.42 3.08
CA LYS A 61 -11.39 -2.81 2.89
C LYS A 61 -10.71 -2.94 1.53
N LEU A 62 -9.52 -3.54 1.53
CA LEU A 62 -8.80 -3.94 0.32
C LEU A 62 -8.82 -5.45 0.15
N GLU A 63 -9.04 -5.93 -1.07
CA GLU A 63 -8.62 -7.28 -1.48
C GLU A 63 -7.13 -7.21 -1.86
N SER A 64 -6.29 -7.91 -1.10
CA SER A 64 -4.86 -8.02 -1.38
C SER A 64 -4.57 -9.01 -2.52
N PRO A 65 -3.33 -9.08 -3.03
CA PRO A 65 -2.97 -9.94 -4.18
C PRO A 65 -3.19 -11.44 -3.93
N ASP A 66 -3.05 -11.88 -2.68
CA ASP A 66 -3.35 -13.23 -2.17
C ASP A 66 -4.82 -13.42 -1.76
N LYS A 67 -5.71 -12.54 -2.24
CA LYS A 67 -7.17 -12.61 -2.05
C LYS A 67 -7.65 -12.48 -0.61
N GLN A 68 -6.80 -12.01 0.30
CA GLN A 68 -7.21 -11.70 1.67
C GLN A 68 -7.88 -10.31 1.73
N VAL A 69 -8.85 -10.17 2.64
CA VAL A 69 -9.47 -8.88 2.90
C VAL A 69 -8.74 -8.20 4.05
N VAL A 70 -8.12 -7.05 3.76
CA VAL A 70 -7.36 -6.26 4.74
C VAL A 70 -8.11 -4.97 5.04
N GLN A 71 -8.31 -4.69 6.33
CA GLN A 71 -8.84 -3.40 6.77
C GLN A 71 -7.72 -2.35 6.78
N VAL A 72 -7.96 -1.23 6.11
CA VAL A 72 -7.11 -0.03 6.17
C VAL A 72 -7.83 1.02 7.00
N ILE A 73 -7.15 1.52 8.02
CA ILE A 73 -7.64 2.54 8.94
C ILE A 73 -7.04 3.87 8.52
N MET A 74 -7.89 4.86 8.25
CA MET A 74 -7.49 6.18 7.83
C MET A 74 -7.28 7.07 9.05
N LYS A 75 -6.28 7.97 9.01
CA LYS A 75 -6.07 8.98 10.07
C LYS A 75 -7.02 10.17 9.95
N LYS A 76 -7.56 10.39 8.76
CA LYS A 76 -8.54 11.41 8.43
C LYS A 76 -9.62 10.78 7.53
N PRO A 77 -10.87 11.24 7.61
CA PRO A 77 -11.92 10.78 6.72
C PRO A 77 -11.52 10.93 5.25
N ILE A 78 -11.83 9.93 4.45
CA ILE A 78 -11.76 10.01 3.00
C ILE A 78 -12.82 11.01 2.52
N GLU A 79 -12.39 12.05 1.79
CA GLU A 79 -13.28 13.10 1.29
C GLU A 79 -14.11 12.65 0.07
N GLU A 80 -13.57 11.72 -0.71
CA GLU A 80 -14.22 11.19 -1.92
C GLU A 80 -14.07 9.66 -2.03
N PRO A 81 -15.10 8.92 -2.48
CA PRO A 81 -15.03 7.47 -2.60
C PRO A 81 -13.80 6.99 -3.38
N LEU A 82 -13.06 6.05 -2.79
CA LEU A 82 -11.93 5.40 -3.46
C LEU A 82 -12.42 4.12 -4.13
N GLU A 83 -12.03 3.91 -5.38
CA GLU A 83 -12.40 2.71 -6.16
C GLU A 83 -11.22 2.28 -7.05
N GLY A 84 -11.05 0.97 -7.23
CA GLY A 84 -10.01 0.42 -8.09
C GLY A 84 -8.77 -0.01 -7.31
N LEU A 85 -7.59 0.18 -7.90
CA LEU A 85 -6.32 -0.29 -7.32
C LEU A 85 -5.67 0.81 -6.47
N LEU A 86 -5.40 0.47 -5.21
CA LEU A 86 -4.85 1.38 -4.21
C LEU A 86 -3.55 0.81 -3.65
N GLU A 87 -2.50 1.63 -3.63
CA GLU A 87 -1.27 1.35 -2.87
C GLU A 87 -1.31 2.15 -1.57
N VAL A 88 -1.19 1.45 -0.45
CA VAL A 88 -1.19 2.02 0.89
C VAL A 88 0.18 1.81 1.52
N VAL A 89 0.74 2.89 2.05
CA VAL A 89 1.87 2.81 2.98
C VAL A 89 1.33 3.09 4.38
N GLY A 90 1.62 2.18 5.30
CA GLY A 90 1.05 2.26 6.64
C GLY A 90 1.67 1.29 7.63
N GLU A 91 1.35 1.47 8.91
CA GLU A 91 1.80 0.59 9.98
C GLU A 91 0.83 -0.58 10.19
N VAL A 92 1.34 -1.79 10.29
CA VAL A 92 0.52 -2.97 10.59
C VAL A 92 0.20 -3.00 12.08
N THR A 93 -1.08 -3.12 12.42
CA THR A 93 -1.56 -3.23 13.80
C THR A 93 -1.44 -4.67 14.34
N ALA A 94 -1.58 -4.83 15.66
CA ALA A 94 -1.66 -6.16 16.29
C ALA A 94 -2.87 -6.99 15.80
N LYS A 95 -3.90 -6.35 15.26
CA LYS A 95 -5.10 -7.01 14.69
C LYS A 95 -5.02 -7.21 13.18
N LEU A 96 -3.83 -7.08 12.58
CA LEU A 96 -3.57 -7.24 11.15
C LEU A 96 -4.35 -6.26 10.24
N ALA A 97 -4.85 -5.15 10.79
CA ALA A 97 -5.25 -3.98 10.02
C ALA A 97 -4.03 -3.08 9.72
N VAL A 98 -4.12 -2.21 8.72
CA VAL A 98 -3.06 -1.25 8.36
C VAL A 98 -3.50 0.19 8.66
N VAL A 99 -2.80 0.88 9.54
CA VAL A 99 -3.01 2.32 9.77
C VAL A 99 -2.31 3.10 8.66
N CYS A 100 -3.10 3.75 7.82
CA CYS A 100 -2.63 4.47 6.65
C CYS A 100 -1.83 5.71 7.02
N HIS A 101 -0.63 5.84 6.45
CA HIS A 101 0.20 7.06 6.48
C HIS A 101 0.05 7.86 5.19
N SER A 102 -0.04 7.15 4.06
CA SER A 102 -0.23 7.74 2.73
C SER A 102 -0.77 6.68 1.78
N TYR A 103 -1.48 7.11 0.74
CA TYR A 103 -1.91 6.20 -0.32
C TYR A 103 -1.77 6.82 -1.71
N VAL A 104 -1.70 5.95 -2.71
CA VAL A 104 -1.73 6.28 -4.14
C VAL A 104 -2.89 5.51 -4.76
N LEU A 105 -3.84 6.26 -5.35
CA LEU A 105 -4.89 5.68 -6.17
C LEU A 105 -4.44 5.63 -7.63
N PHE A 106 -4.43 4.43 -8.21
CA PHE A 106 -3.98 4.23 -9.58
C PHE A 106 -5.08 4.64 -10.57
N PRO A 107 -4.75 5.41 -11.63
CA PRO A 107 -5.72 5.78 -12.65
C PRO A 107 -6.36 4.53 -13.30
N PRO A 108 -7.67 4.54 -13.62
CA PRO A 108 -8.38 3.39 -14.17
C PRO A 108 -7.71 2.78 -15.41
N GLY A 109 -7.22 3.63 -16.33
CA GLY A 109 -6.54 3.19 -17.56
C GLY A 109 -5.24 2.41 -17.33
N MET A 110 -4.65 2.48 -16.13
CA MET A 110 -3.48 1.69 -15.73
C MET A 110 -3.85 0.48 -14.87
N SER A 111 -4.91 0.59 -14.07
CA SER A 111 -5.23 -0.39 -13.02
C SER A 111 -6.24 -1.47 -13.44
N GLN A 112 -6.99 -1.26 -14.52
CA GLN A 112 -8.03 -2.20 -14.97
C GLN A 112 -7.46 -3.59 -15.27
N ASN A 113 -6.35 -3.64 -16.03
CA ASN A 113 -5.72 -4.89 -16.45
C ASN A 113 -4.49 -5.26 -15.59
N PHE A 114 -4.36 -4.66 -14.41
CA PHE A 114 -3.26 -4.98 -13.51
C PHE A 114 -3.36 -6.43 -13.03
N ASP A 115 -2.34 -7.22 -13.34
CA ASP A 115 -2.23 -8.62 -12.95
C ASP A 115 -1.78 -8.74 -11.48
N MET A 116 -2.77 -8.97 -10.61
CA MET A 116 -2.55 -9.15 -9.18
C MET A 116 -1.86 -10.47 -8.85
N GLU A 117 -1.99 -11.50 -9.67
CA GLU A 117 -1.39 -12.81 -9.41
C GLU A 117 0.12 -12.76 -9.63
N THR A 118 0.54 -12.21 -10.78
CA THR A 118 1.96 -11.97 -11.05
C THR A 118 2.58 -11.05 -10.00
N TYR A 119 1.86 -10.00 -9.59
CA TYR A 119 2.31 -9.11 -8.51
C TYR A 119 2.42 -9.84 -7.16
N ASN A 120 1.47 -10.73 -6.81
CA ASN A 120 1.56 -11.54 -5.60
C ASN A 120 2.84 -12.38 -5.57
N ARG A 121 3.17 -13.04 -6.70
CA ARG A 121 4.39 -13.85 -6.79
C ARG A 121 5.66 -13.02 -6.61
N LEU A 122 5.68 -11.79 -7.14
CA LEU A 122 6.77 -10.85 -6.90
C LEU A 122 6.91 -10.50 -5.41
N VAL A 123 5.78 -10.23 -4.73
CA VAL A 123 5.76 -9.93 -3.29
C VAL A 123 6.30 -11.09 -2.47
N GLU A 124 5.88 -12.32 -2.75
CA GLU A 124 6.41 -13.52 -2.12
C GLU A 124 7.92 -13.65 -2.34
N LEU A 125 8.38 -13.52 -3.59
CA LEU A 125 9.80 -13.64 -3.93
C LEU A 125 10.66 -12.59 -3.20
N MET A 126 10.19 -11.34 -3.12
CA MET A 126 10.89 -10.28 -2.37
C MET A 126 11.01 -10.61 -0.88
N ASN A 127 9.99 -11.28 -0.31
CA ASN A 127 9.99 -11.69 1.10
C ASN A 127 10.80 -12.97 1.36
N GLU A 128 10.83 -13.90 0.41
CA GLU A 128 11.67 -15.11 0.43
C GLU A 128 13.16 -14.78 0.29
N ARG A 129 13.50 -13.68 -0.42
CA ARG A 129 14.89 -13.30 -0.80
C ARG A 129 15.26 -11.89 -0.31
N LYS A 130 15.03 -11.59 0.97
CA LYS A 130 15.30 -10.24 1.53
C LYS A 130 16.76 -9.81 1.38
N GLU A 131 17.69 -10.76 1.33
CA GLU A 131 19.11 -10.56 1.08
C GLU A 131 19.41 -9.96 -0.30
N HIS A 132 18.53 -10.16 -1.28
CA HIS A 132 18.66 -9.60 -2.64
C HIS A 132 17.75 -8.38 -2.85
N TYR A 133 16.77 -8.19 -1.96
CA TYR A 133 15.88 -7.04 -1.93
C TYR A 133 15.99 -6.32 -0.58
N PRO A 134 17.13 -5.67 -0.27
CA PRO A 134 17.32 -4.99 0.98
C PRO A 134 16.41 -3.76 1.05
N THR A 135 15.23 -3.95 1.62
CA THR A 135 14.49 -2.89 2.30
C THR A 135 15.22 -2.62 3.60
N MET A 136 15.53 -1.37 3.92
CA MET A 136 16.28 -1.04 5.13
C MET A 136 15.44 -1.32 6.38
N ALA A 137 15.38 -2.59 6.77
CA ALA A 137 15.13 -3.04 8.12
C ALA A 137 16.51 -3.39 8.70
N SER A 138 17.32 -2.36 8.92
CA SER A 138 18.42 -2.48 9.89
C SER A 138 17.79 -2.21 11.25
N CYS A 139 18.02 -3.14 12.16
CA CYS A 139 17.50 -3.24 13.53
C CYS A 139 17.47 -1.93 14.31
#